data_AF-A0A963QJN3-F1
#
_entry.id   AF-A0A963QJN3-F1
#
_cell.length_a   1.000
_cell.length_b   1.000
_cell.length_c   1.000
_cell.angle_alpha   90.00
_cell.angle_beta   90.00
_cell.angle_gamma   90.00
#
_symmetry.space_group_name_H-M   'P 1'
#
loop_
_entity.id
_entity.type
_entity.pdbx_description
1 polymer ?
#
loop_
_entity_poly.entity_id
_entity_poly.type
_entity_poly.pdbx_seq_one_letter_code
_entity_poly.pdbx_strand_id
1 'polypeptide(L)'
;MSAFGPERKPSRSDGAAEVGKRTPLRPGFTHSLAGLIDRQVPVRAMCDTCARFRDIDLDALAQVKGMDYDLWNKRTRCRIEPGCKGWNRFYFSGRGRFEPMRDA
;
A
#
# COMPACT_ATOMS: atom_id res chain seq x y z
N MET A 1 -17.30 1.33 37.40
CA MET A 1 -17.58 1.05 35.97
C MET A 1 -16.87 2.13 35.17
N SER A 2 -15.66 1.85 34.69
CA SER A 2 -14.78 2.85 34.08
C SER A 2 -15.17 3.09 32.63
N ALA A 3 -15.66 4.30 32.34
CA ALA A 3 -15.90 4.79 30.98
C ALA A 3 -14.56 5.15 30.33
N PHE A 4 -14.07 4.32 29.43
CA PHE A 4 -12.93 4.61 28.56
C PHE A 4 -13.43 5.34 27.30
N GLY A 5 -13.42 6.68 27.32
CA GLY A 5 -13.13 7.48 26.13
C GLY A 5 -11.63 7.82 26.13
N PRO A 6 -10.96 8.00 24.97
CA PRO A 6 -11.42 8.94 23.96
C PRO A 6 -11.40 8.40 22.52
N GLU A 7 -12.48 8.70 21.78
CA GLU A 7 -12.53 8.59 20.33
C GLU A 7 -11.52 9.54 19.70
N ARG A 8 -10.55 8.98 18.98
CA ARG A 8 -9.58 9.73 18.19
C ARG A 8 -10.29 10.34 16.98
N LYS A 9 -10.36 11.66 16.97
CA LYS A 9 -10.80 12.49 15.83
C LYS A 9 -10.07 12.05 14.54
N PRO A 10 -10.76 11.79 13.42
CA PRO A 10 -10.10 11.77 12.12
C PRO A 10 -9.67 13.21 11.79
N SER A 11 -8.36 13.40 11.74
CA SER A 11 -7.73 14.63 11.28
C SER A 11 -8.00 14.82 9.79
N ARG A 12 -8.72 15.90 9.49
CA ARG A 12 -8.72 16.66 8.24
C ARG A 12 -7.47 16.44 7.40
N SER A 13 -7.67 16.11 6.13
CA SER A 13 -6.95 16.68 4.98
C SER A 13 -7.68 16.28 3.70
N ASP A 14 -8.60 17.14 3.31
CA ASP A 14 -9.01 17.34 1.93
C ASP A 14 -7.79 17.40 1.01
N GLY A 15 -7.86 16.64 -0.07
CA GLY A 15 -6.84 16.55 -1.10
C GLY A 15 -7.36 15.79 -2.32
N ALA A 16 -8.55 16.17 -2.79
CA ALA A 16 -9.04 15.77 -4.10
C ALA A 16 -8.10 16.38 -5.15
N ALA A 17 -7.11 15.60 -5.59
CA ALA A 17 -6.27 15.97 -6.73
C ALA A 17 -7.14 15.95 -7.99
N GLU A 18 -7.34 17.14 -8.56
CA GLU A 18 -8.09 17.41 -9.77
C GLU A 18 -7.49 16.66 -10.97
N VAL A 19 -8.37 16.04 -11.76
CA VAL A 19 -8.04 15.28 -12.97
C VAL A 19 -7.76 16.23 -14.13
N GLY A 20 -6.47 16.43 -14.42
CA GLY A 20 -5.97 17.11 -15.62
C GLY A 20 -5.09 16.19 -16.47
N LYS A 21 -5.63 15.76 -17.64
CA LYS A 21 -4.94 15.25 -18.86
C LYS A 21 -3.93 14.07 -18.72
N ARG A 22 -4.39 12.87 -19.15
CA ARG A 22 -3.66 11.71 -19.73
C ARG A 22 -2.22 11.41 -19.24
N THR A 23 -2.04 11.31 -17.93
CA THR A 23 -1.01 10.44 -17.33
C THR A 23 -1.79 9.39 -16.51
N PRO A 24 -1.38 8.11 -16.40
CA PRO A 24 -1.97 7.23 -15.40
C PRO A 24 -1.67 7.84 -14.02
N LEU A 25 -2.59 8.69 -13.55
CA LEU A 25 -2.45 9.41 -12.30
C LEU A 25 -2.48 8.36 -11.20
N ARG A 26 -1.30 8.13 -10.61
CA ARG A 26 -1.16 7.47 -9.33
C ARG A 26 -2.23 8.03 -8.39
N PRO A 27 -3.14 7.21 -7.86
CA PRO A 27 -4.18 7.73 -6.98
C PRO A 27 -3.54 8.30 -5.72
N GLY A 28 -3.92 9.52 -5.31
CA GLY A 28 -3.26 10.22 -4.18
C GLY A 28 -3.24 9.43 -2.87
N PHE A 29 -4.24 8.59 -2.61
CA PHE A 29 -4.29 7.71 -1.44
C PHE A 29 -3.20 6.64 -1.40
N THR A 30 -2.56 6.35 -2.53
CA THR A 30 -1.44 5.39 -2.61
C THR A 30 -0.11 6.02 -2.20
N HIS A 31 -0.06 7.34 -1.95
CA HIS A 31 1.15 8.09 -1.58
C HIS A 31 1.68 7.71 -0.20
N SER A 32 0.86 7.07 0.64
CA SER A 32 1.20 6.71 2.01
C SER A 32 0.54 5.39 2.41
N LEU A 33 1.12 4.72 3.40
CA LEU A 33 0.47 3.58 4.06
C LEU A 33 -0.82 4.02 4.74
N ALA A 34 -0.84 5.23 5.33
CA ALA A 34 -2.04 5.79 5.95
C ALA A 34 -3.24 5.79 5.00
N GLY A 35 -3.07 6.26 3.76
CA GLY A 35 -4.17 6.29 2.78
C GLY A 35 -4.63 4.91 2.31
N LEU A 36 -3.72 3.92 2.31
CA LEU A 36 -4.06 2.52 2.01
C LEU A 36 -4.81 1.85 3.17
N ILE A 37 -4.41 2.14 4.41
CA ILE A 37 -5.05 1.61 5.63
C ILE A 37 -6.43 2.23 5.82
N ASP A 38 -6.55 3.56 5.68
CA ASP A 38 -7.82 4.30 5.80
C ASP A 38 -8.90 3.75 4.86
N ARG A 39 -8.51 3.39 3.64
CA ARG A 39 -9.41 2.82 2.62
C ARG A 39 -9.47 1.31 2.62
N GLN A 40 -8.78 0.65 3.55
CA GLN A 40 -8.66 -0.80 3.67
C GLN A 40 -8.31 -1.47 2.32
N VAL A 41 -7.42 -0.85 1.55
CA VAL A 41 -7.04 -1.33 0.22
C VAL A 41 -6.11 -2.54 0.39
N PRO A 42 -6.49 -3.75 -0.08
CA PRO A 42 -5.62 -4.90 0.05
C PRO A 42 -4.41 -4.75 -0.87
N VAL A 43 -3.23 -4.95 -0.28
CA VAL A 43 -1.93 -4.87 -0.95
C VAL A 43 -1.25 -6.21 -0.91
N ARG A 44 -0.69 -6.62 -2.06
CA ARG A 44 -0.01 -7.89 -2.25
C ARG A 44 1.38 -7.67 -2.79
N ALA A 45 2.33 -8.44 -2.29
CA ALA A 45 3.64 -8.58 -2.89
C ALA A 45 3.65 -9.81 -3.80
N MET A 46 4.08 -9.64 -5.05
CA MET A 46 4.31 -10.75 -5.99
C MET A 46 5.79 -10.83 -6.33
N CYS A 47 6.39 -12.01 -6.18
CA CYS A 47 7.75 -12.25 -6.67
C CYS A 47 7.77 -12.41 -8.19
N ASP A 48 8.68 -11.73 -8.88
CA ASP A 48 8.87 -11.93 -10.32
C ASP A 48 9.40 -13.33 -10.68
N THR A 49 10.11 -13.97 -9.75
CA THR A 49 10.82 -15.22 -10.01
C THR A 49 10.00 -16.45 -9.62
N CYS A 50 9.43 -16.49 -8.41
CA CYS A 50 8.63 -17.63 -7.96
C CYS A 50 7.12 -17.47 -8.25
N ALA A 51 6.70 -16.33 -8.80
CA ALA A 51 5.31 -16.02 -9.13
C ALA A 51 4.30 -16.20 -7.97
N ARG A 52 4.79 -16.22 -6.72
CA ARG A 52 3.96 -16.32 -5.52
C ARG A 52 3.52 -14.93 -5.08
N PHE A 53 2.25 -14.87 -4.66
CA PHE A 53 1.67 -13.69 -4.02
C PHE A 53 1.69 -13.86 -2.51
N ARG A 54 1.86 -12.74 -1.79
CA ARG A 54 1.72 -12.66 -0.35
C ARG A 54 0.98 -11.39 -0.01
N ASP A 55 -0.14 -11.51 0.71
CA ASP A 55 -0.83 -10.36 1.28
C ASP A 55 0.07 -9.68 2.31
N ILE A 56 0.18 -8.36 2.20
CA ILE A 56 1.00 -7.53 3.07
C ILE A 56 0.09 -6.91 4.11
N ASP A 57 0.40 -7.16 5.37
CA ASP A 57 -0.21 -6.45 6.48
C ASP A 57 0.33 -5.02 6.50
N LEU A 58 -0.53 -4.08 6.10
CA LEU A 58 -0.21 -2.67 6.04
C LEU A 58 -0.02 -2.06 7.43
N ASP A 59 -0.74 -2.56 8.44
CA ASP A 59 -0.63 -2.06 9.81
C ASP A 59 0.74 -2.45 10.38
N ALA A 60 1.11 -3.73 10.27
CA ALA A 60 2.42 -4.22 10.67
C ALA A 60 3.56 -3.51 9.92
N LEU A 61 3.36 -3.20 8.62
CA LEU A 61 4.35 -2.47 7.84
C LEU A 61 4.47 -0.99 8.29
N ALA A 62 3.34 -0.35 8.61
CA ALA A 62 3.32 1.02 9.12
C ALA A 62 3.98 1.14 10.50
N GLN A 63 3.87 0.12 11.35
CA GLN A 63 4.61 0.08 12.63
C GLN A 63 6.14 0.08 12.43
N VAL A 64 6.64 -0.58 11.38
CA VAL A 64 8.09 -0.71 11.12
C VAL A 64 8.64 0.46 10.30
N LYS A 65 7.88 0.98 9.34
CA LYS A 65 8.34 1.98 8.36
C LYS A 65 7.77 3.38 8.56
N GLY A 66 6.68 3.51 9.30
CA GLY A 66 5.93 4.75 9.46
C GLY A 66 4.72 4.86 8.50
N MET A 67 3.75 5.67 8.90
CA MET A 67 2.48 5.88 8.19
C MET A 67 2.65 6.61 6.85
N ASP A 68 3.65 7.48 6.74
CA ASP A 68 4.00 8.23 5.52
C ASP A 68 4.84 7.41 4.52
N TYR A 69 5.06 6.12 4.79
CA TYR A 69 5.88 5.30 3.92
C TYR A 69 5.19 5.04 2.58
N ASP A 70 5.97 5.16 1.50
CA ASP A 70 5.51 5.03 0.13
C ASP A 70 5.94 3.66 -0.44
N LEU A 71 4.96 2.87 -0.92
CA LEU A 71 5.19 1.55 -1.55
C LEU A 71 5.38 1.60 -3.08
N TRP A 72 5.15 2.73 -3.71
CA TRP A 72 5.22 2.92 -5.16
C TRP A 72 6.66 2.89 -5.65
N ASN A 73 6.86 2.19 -6.77
CA ASN A 73 8.18 1.85 -7.34
C ASN A 73 9.12 1.12 -6.36
N LYS A 74 8.64 0.71 -5.18
CA LYS A 74 9.45 -0.06 -4.25
C LYS A 74 9.44 -1.52 -4.66
N ARG A 75 10.56 -2.17 -4.40
CA ARG A 75 10.74 -3.61 -4.56
C ARG A 75 11.49 -4.13 -3.35
N THR A 76 11.11 -5.31 -2.89
CA THR A 76 11.80 -5.99 -1.79
C THR A 76 12.38 -7.31 -2.28
N ARG A 77 13.39 -7.84 -1.59
CA ARG A 77 13.88 -9.19 -1.91
C ARG A 77 12.81 -10.21 -1.55
N CYS A 78 12.66 -11.23 -2.39
CA CYS A 78 11.75 -12.33 -2.08
C CYS A 78 12.12 -12.95 -0.73
N ARG A 79 11.15 -12.95 0.19
CA ARG A 79 11.18 -13.68 1.46
C ARG A 79 9.99 -14.64 1.57
N ILE A 80 9.33 -14.91 0.44
CA ILE A 80 8.19 -15.84 0.36
C ILE A 80 8.72 -17.28 0.36
N GLU A 81 9.70 -17.54 -0.50
CA GLU A 81 10.32 -18.86 -0.64
C GLU A 81 11.79 -18.79 -0.19
N PRO A 82 12.22 -19.70 0.72
CA PRO A 82 13.60 -19.73 1.16
C PRO A 82 14.53 -20.06 -0.01
N GLY A 83 15.51 -19.19 -0.28
CA GLY A 83 16.45 -19.35 -1.38
C GLY A 83 16.10 -18.58 -2.66
N CYS A 84 14.91 -17.96 -2.75
CA CYS A 84 14.55 -17.14 -3.89
C CYS A 84 15.32 -15.80 -3.88
N LYS A 85 16.07 -15.52 -4.94
CA LYS A 85 16.82 -14.25 -5.12
C LYS A 85 16.04 -13.19 -5.89
N GLY A 86 14.78 -13.47 -6.22
CA GLY A 86 13.91 -12.59 -6.99
C GLY A 86 13.52 -11.29 -6.28
N TRP A 87 12.80 -10.45 -7.00
CA TRP A 87 12.24 -9.20 -6.47
C TRP A 87 10.73 -9.32 -6.33
N ASN A 88 10.26 -8.93 -5.15
CA ASN A 88 8.85 -8.74 -4.87
C ASN A 88 8.44 -7.34 -5.31
N ARG A 89 7.44 -7.28 -6.19
CA ARG A 89 6.75 -6.06 -6.61
C ARG A 89 5.44 -5.94 -5.83
N PHE A 90 5.06 -4.72 -5.48
CA PHE A 90 3.81 -4.46 -4.79
C PHE A 90 2.68 -4.18 -5.76
N TYR A 91 1.49 -4.66 -5.40
CA TYR A 91 0.25 -4.51 -6.13
C TYR A 91 -0.82 -4.09 -5.15
N PHE A 92 -1.71 -3.20 -5.55
CA PHE A 92 -2.88 -2.83 -4.78
C PHE A 92 -4.15 -3.23 -5.51
N SER A 93 -5.22 -3.50 -4.77
CA SER A 93 -6.53 -3.63 -5.38
C SER A 93 -7.09 -2.25 -5.71
N GLY A 94 -7.04 -1.88 -6.99
CA GLY A 94 -7.62 -0.67 -7.56
C GLY A 94 -8.72 -1.04 -8.54
N ARG A 95 -9.91 -0.42 -8.42
CA ARG A 95 -11.01 -0.58 -9.39
C ARG A 95 -11.40 -2.05 -9.68
N GLY A 96 -11.29 -2.93 -8.68
CA GLY A 96 -11.62 -4.36 -8.80
C GLY A 96 -10.53 -5.25 -9.41
N ARG A 97 -9.32 -4.72 -9.66
CA ARG A 97 -8.16 -5.47 -10.18
C ARG A 97 -6.90 -5.18 -9.38
N PHE A 98 -5.94 -6.12 -9.37
CA PHE A 98 -4.63 -5.87 -8.78
C PHE A 98 -3.76 -5.09 -9.76
N GLU A 99 -3.52 -3.82 -9.44
CA GLU A 99 -2.69 -2.92 -10.24
C GLU A 99 -1.28 -2.87 -9.64
N PRO A 100 -0.21 -2.93 -10.45
CA PRO A 100 1.13 -2.82 -9.95
C PRO A 100 1.38 -1.40 -9.43
N MET A 101 1.95 -1.28 -8.23
CA MET A 101 2.39 -0.01 -7.66
C MET A 101 3.72 0.44 -8.27
N ARG A 102 3.73 0.70 -9.58
CA ARG A 102 4.89 1.23 -10.30
C ARG A 102 4.45 2.18 -11.38
N ASP A 103 5.30 3.12 -11.72
CA ASP A 103 5.14 3.87 -12.95
C ASP A 103 5.29 2.93 -14.15
N ALA A 104 4.51 3.20 -15.20
CA ALA A 104 4.47 2.42 -16.43
C ALA A 104 5.78 2.55 -17.24
#